data_AF-A0A1H3PCT8-F1
#
_entry.id   AF-A0A1H3PCT8-F1
#
_cell.length_a   1.000
_cell.length_b   1.000
_cell.length_c   1.000
_cell.angle_alpha   90.00
_cell.angle_beta   90.00
_cell.angle_gamma   90.00
#
_symmetry.space_group_name_H-M   'P 1'
#
loop_
_entity.id
_entity.type
_entity.pdbx_description
1 polymer ?
#
loop_
_entity_poly.entity_id
_entity_poly.type
_entity_poly.pdbx_seq_one_letter_code
_entity_poly.pdbx_strand_id
1 'polypeptide(L)'
;MSELTETEIQVLHEALDDEYRAWTTYNQVIADFGEVPPFSNIREAEGRHIEALCALFAYYGLPIPENPWPGKVARYASLQAACEAGVTAEIVNSEMYDRLIGATQRPDILAVLRNLQAASQQRHLPAFQRCAKSFASNGGHGARRHRGGRGRP
;
A
#
# COMPACT_ATOMS: atom_id res chain seq x y z
N MET A 1 13.43 30.71 0.35
CA MET A 1 13.02 29.34 -0.03
C MET A 1 12.96 29.30 -1.54
N SER A 2 13.61 28.33 -2.19
CA SER A 2 13.57 28.22 -3.65
C SER A 2 12.21 27.67 -4.07
N GLU A 3 11.55 28.39 -4.96
CA GLU A 3 10.30 28.00 -5.60
C GLU A 3 10.44 26.60 -6.22
N LEU A 4 9.36 25.82 -6.17
CA LEU A 4 9.31 24.52 -6.84
C LEU A 4 9.07 24.72 -8.34
N THR A 5 9.68 23.87 -9.14
CA THR A 5 9.30 23.74 -10.55
C THR A 5 7.95 23.06 -10.68
N GLU A 6 7.26 23.26 -11.81
CA GLU A 6 6.01 22.56 -12.12
C GLU A 6 6.18 21.03 -12.02
N THR A 7 7.31 20.50 -12.49
CA THR A 7 7.64 19.06 -12.37
C THR A 7 7.73 18.62 -10.91
N GLU A 8 8.35 19.40 -10.03
CA GLU A 8 8.44 19.06 -8.60
C GLU A 8 7.07 19.11 -7.91
N ILE A 9 6.22 20.06 -8.29
CA ILE A 9 4.84 20.13 -7.79
C ILE A 9 4.07 18.88 -8.22
N GLN A 10 4.15 18.50 -9.50
CA GLN A 10 3.52 17.29 -10.02
C GLN A 10 4.02 16.03 -9.32
N VAL A 11 5.32 15.94 -9.03
CA VAL A 11 5.90 14.82 -8.27
C VAL A 11 5.28 14.69 -6.88
N LEU A 12 5.14 15.80 -6.15
CA LEU A 12 4.54 15.79 -4.81
C LEU A 12 3.05 15.45 -4.85
N HIS A 13 2.32 15.98 -5.82
CA HIS A 13 0.90 15.67 -6.02
C HIS A 13 0.68 14.20 -6.38
N GLU A 14 1.49 13.65 -7.29
CA GLU A 14 1.38 12.26 -7.71
C GLU A 14 1.71 11.30 -6.57
N ALA A 15 2.80 11.55 -5.82
CA ALA A 15 3.13 10.76 -4.64
C ALA A 15 2.00 10.79 -3.60
N LEU A 16 1.45 11.97 -3.31
CA LEU A 16 0.40 12.11 -2.30
C LEU A 16 -0.92 11.43 -2.72
N ASP A 17 -1.29 11.52 -4.00
CA ASP A 17 -2.48 10.83 -4.51
C ASP A 17 -2.35 9.31 -4.41
N ASP A 18 -1.17 8.75 -4.72
CA ASP A 18 -0.95 7.30 -4.59
C ASP A 18 -1.01 6.83 -3.14
N GLU A 19 -0.37 7.55 -2.20
CA GLU A 19 -0.45 7.24 -0.77
C GLU A 19 -1.89 7.34 -0.24
N TYR A 20 -2.67 8.33 -0.70
CA TYR A 20 -4.10 8.42 -0.40
C TYR A 20 -4.89 7.23 -0.94
N ARG A 21 -4.61 6.80 -2.17
CA ARG A 21 -5.24 5.65 -2.79
C ARG A 21 -4.94 4.36 -2.02
N ALA A 22 -3.68 4.13 -1.67
CA ALA A 22 -3.24 2.98 -0.89
C ALA A 22 -3.90 2.96 0.49
N TRP A 23 -3.79 4.05 1.24
CA TRP A 23 -4.40 4.20 2.57
C TRP A 23 -5.91 3.94 2.53
N THR A 24 -6.61 4.50 1.54
CA THR A 24 -8.07 4.32 1.40
C THR A 24 -8.42 2.89 1.02
N THR A 25 -7.64 2.27 0.14
CA THR A 25 -7.83 0.87 -0.28
C THR A 25 -7.69 -0.07 0.92
N TYR A 26 -6.65 0.12 1.74
CA TYR A 26 -6.41 -0.74 2.89
C TYR A 26 -7.44 -0.52 4.00
N ASN A 27 -7.90 0.72 4.22
CA ASN A 27 -9.05 0.97 5.10
C ASN A 27 -10.32 0.25 4.61
N GLN A 28 -10.59 0.25 3.31
CA GLN A 28 -11.76 -0.46 2.77
C GLN A 28 -11.64 -1.97 2.96
N VAL A 29 -10.45 -2.55 2.76
CA VAL A 29 -10.20 -3.97 3.03
C VAL A 29 -10.42 -4.30 4.51
N ILE A 30 -9.91 -3.47 5.42
CA ILE A 30 -10.11 -3.64 6.87
C ILE A 30 -11.59 -3.53 7.24
N ALA A 31 -12.33 -2.60 6.63
CA ALA A 31 -13.77 -2.49 6.84
C ALA A 31 -14.54 -3.74 6.35
N ASP A 32 -14.08 -4.39 5.29
CA ASP A 32 -14.74 -5.54 4.67
C ASP A 32 -14.42 -6.86 5.37
N PHE A 33 -13.17 -7.02 5.85
CA PHE A 33 -12.64 -8.30 6.32
C PHE A 33 -12.13 -8.27 7.77
N GLY A 34 -12.14 -7.11 8.42
CA GLY A 34 -11.63 -6.89 9.77
C GLY A 34 -10.15 -6.48 9.82
N GLU A 35 -9.68 -6.17 11.03
CA GLU A 35 -8.29 -5.78 11.32
C GLU A 35 -7.33 -6.98 11.15
N VAL A 36 -6.84 -7.19 9.93
CA VAL A 36 -5.97 -8.32 9.59
C VAL A 36 -4.63 -7.86 9.00
N PRO A 37 -3.49 -8.49 9.40
CA PRO A 37 -2.23 -8.29 8.71
C PRO A 37 -2.27 -8.81 7.26
N PRO A 38 -1.56 -8.17 6.32
CA PRO A 38 -0.66 -7.03 6.53
C PRO A 38 -1.37 -5.66 6.46
N PHE A 39 -2.66 -5.63 6.11
CA PHE A 39 -3.41 -4.39 5.81
C PHE A 39 -3.40 -3.38 6.95
N SER A 40 -3.65 -3.79 8.18
CA SER A 40 -3.67 -2.87 9.34
C SER A 40 -2.31 -2.17 9.53
N ASN A 41 -1.22 -2.94 9.50
CA ASN A 41 0.14 -2.41 9.67
C ASN A 41 0.57 -1.51 8.50
N ILE A 42 0.21 -1.87 7.27
CA ILE A 42 0.57 -1.08 6.09
C ILE A 42 -0.27 0.19 6.03
N ARG A 43 -1.56 0.14 6.36
CA ARG A 43 -2.43 1.33 6.47
C ARG A 43 -1.91 2.34 7.50
N GLU A 44 -1.28 1.89 8.59
CA GLU A 44 -0.57 2.77 9.53
C GLU A 44 0.70 3.39 8.90
N ALA A 45 1.44 2.62 8.10
CA ALA A 45 2.61 3.12 7.37
C ALA A 45 2.23 4.18 6.32
N GLU A 46 1.20 3.94 5.51
CA GLU A 46 0.75 4.92 4.51
C GLU A 46 0.27 6.22 5.16
N GLY A 47 -0.32 6.15 6.37
CA GLY A 47 -0.66 7.35 7.14
C GLY A 47 0.57 8.23 7.42
N ARG A 48 1.70 7.60 7.77
CA ARG A 48 2.97 8.33 8.01
C ARG A 48 3.60 8.83 6.71
N HIS A 49 3.42 8.12 5.60
CA HIS A 49 3.85 8.58 4.29
C HIS A 49 3.10 9.85 3.86
N ILE A 50 1.77 9.85 4.01
CA ILE A 50 0.91 11.02 3.81
C ILE A 50 1.41 12.19 4.67
N GLU A 51 1.65 11.97 5.96
CA GLU A 51 2.16 13.02 6.86
C GLU A 51 3.51 13.60 6.40
N ALA A 52 4.44 12.74 5.95
CA ALA A 52 5.74 13.16 5.45
C ALA A 52 5.61 14.01 4.16
N LEU A 53 4.71 13.64 3.26
CA LEU A 53 4.43 14.42 2.06
C LEU A 53 3.75 15.76 2.41
N CYS A 54 2.73 15.74 3.27
CA CYS A 54 2.06 16.95 3.76
C CYS A 54 3.04 17.94 4.40
N ALA A 55 4.08 17.45 5.09
CA ALA A 55 5.14 18.30 5.63
C ALA A 55 5.93 19.02 4.52
N LEU A 56 6.20 18.37 3.38
CA LEU A 56 6.81 19.01 2.21
C LEU A 56 5.87 20.06 1.59
N PHE A 57 4.58 19.73 1.43
CA PHE A 57 3.58 20.70 0.94
C PHE A 57 3.56 21.96 1.82
N ALA A 58 3.49 21.80 3.14
CA ALA A 58 3.52 22.90 4.08
C ALA A 58 4.84 23.69 4.03
N TYR A 59 5.98 23.00 3.93
CA TYR A 59 7.29 23.63 3.83
C TYR A 59 7.44 24.51 2.57
N TYR A 60 6.86 24.07 1.44
CA TYR A 60 6.86 24.80 0.19
C TYR A 60 5.69 25.78 0.02
N GLY A 61 4.78 25.87 1.00
CA GLY A 61 3.60 26.74 0.93
C GLY A 61 2.58 26.30 -0.12
N LEU A 62 2.55 25.01 -0.49
CA LEU A 62 1.58 24.44 -1.40
C LEU A 62 0.28 24.08 -0.67
N PRO A 63 -0.90 24.25 -1.30
CA PRO A 63 -2.14 23.73 -0.75
C PRO A 63 -2.13 22.20 -0.76
N ILE A 64 -2.51 21.59 0.36
CA ILE A 64 -2.64 20.13 0.46
C ILE A 64 -3.97 19.72 -0.17
N PRO A 65 -3.99 18.90 -1.23
CA PRO A 65 -5.23 18.42 -1.83
C PRO A 65 -5.98 17.48 -0.87
N GLU A 66 -7.31 17.51 -0.91
CA GLU A 66 -8.13 16.53 -0.19
C GLU A 66 -8.02 15.14 -0.83
N ASN A 67 -8.16 14.09 -0.01
CA ASN A 67 -8.16 12.71 -0.49
C ASN A 67 -9.40 12.42 -1.37
N PRO A 68 -9.24 12.13 -2.68
CA PRO A 68 -10.36 11.95 -3.59
C PRO A 68 -10.91 10.51 -3.61
N TRP A 69 -10.25 9.55 -2.95
CA TRP A 69 -10.51 8.12 -3.05
C TRP A 69 -11.62 7.52 -2.19
N PRO A 70 -12.15 8.15 -1.12
CA PRO A 70 -13.27 7.59 -0.36
C PRO A 70 -14.44 7.22 -1.28
N GLY A 71 -14.90 5.96 -1.18
CA GLY A 71 -15.97 5.42 -2.03
C GLY A 71 -15.60 5.12 -3.48
N LYS A 72 -14.35 5.32 -3.91
CA LYS A 72 -13.88 5.07 -5.28
C LYS A 72 -12.86 3.92 -5.38
N VAL A 73 -12.36 3.42 -4.27
CA VAL A 73 -11.42 2.29 -4.24
C VAL A 73 -12.12 0.96 -4.53
N ALA A 74 -11.34 0.01 -5.04
CA ALA A 74 -11.82 -1.33 -5.33
C ALA A 74 -12.22 -2.06 -4.05
N ARG A 75 -13.22 -2.94 -4.17
CA ARG A 75 -13.52 -3.97 -3.18
C ARG A 75 -13.09 -5.32 -3.72
N TYR A 76 -12.70 -6.22 -2.84
CA TYR A 76 -12.17 -7.52 -3.21
C TYR A 76 -13.13 -8.62 -2.77
N ALA A 77 -13.17 -9.73 -3.51
CA ALA A 77 -14.03 -10.86 -3.19
C ALA A 77 -13.53 -11.67 -1.98
N SER A 78 -12.26 -11.54 -1.63
CA SER A 78 -11.62 -12.26 -0.51
C SER A 78 -10.33 -11.55 -0.06
N LEU A 79 -9.85 -11.91 1.13
CA LEU A 79 -8.53 -11.48 1.61
C LEU A 79 -7.38 -11.96 0.72
N GLN A 80 -7.51 -13.14 0.11
CA GLN A 80 -6.52 -13.63 -0.84
C GLN A 80 -6.43 -12.67 -2.05
N ALA A 81 -7.57 -12.33 -2.66
CA ALA A 81 -7.61 -11.43 -3.81
C ALA A 81 -7.08 -10.04 -3.45
N ALA A 82 -7.40 -9.55 -2.24
CA ALA A 82 -6.85 -8.29 -1.74
C ALA A 82 -5.32 -8.35 -1.58
N CYS A 83 -4.78 -9.45 -1.06
CA CYS A 83 -3.33 -9.61 -0.90
C CYS A 83 -2.59 -9.76 -2.23
N GLU A 84 -3.17 -10.46 -3.20
CA GLU A 84 -2.64 -10.53 -4.57
C GLU A 84 -2.64 -9.16 -5.24
N ALA A 85 -3.73 -8.40 -5.10
CA ALA A 85 -3.80 -7.03 -5.59
C ALA A 85 -2.79 -6.10 -4.90
N GLY A 86 -2.55 -6.28 -3.59
CA GLY A 86 -1.49 -5.58 -2.86
C GLY A 86 -0.10 -5.85 -3.44
N VAL A 87 0.24 -7.10 -3.78
CA VAL A 87 1.52 -7.41 -4.46
C VAL A 87 1.65 -6.63 -5.77
N THR A 88 0.60 -6.61 -6.60
CA THR A 88 0.60 -5.86 -7.86
C THR A 88 0.75 -4.36 -7.60
N ALA A 89 0.03 -3.81 -6.62
CA ALA A 89 0.10 -2.40 -6.26
C ALA A 89 1.52 -1.99 -5.86
N GLU A 90 2.21 -2.78 -5.02
CA GLU A 90 3.58 -2.47 -4.59
C GLU A 90 4.61 -2.53 -5.73
N ILE A 91 4.40 -3.38 -6.73
CA ILE A 91 5.26 -3.43 -7.93
C ILE A 91 5.07 -2.16 -8.76
N VAL A 92 3.82 -1.78 -9.02
CA VAL A 92 3.49 -0.54 -9.75
C VAL A 92 4.00 0.69 -9.00
N ASN A 93 3.85 0.70 -7.67
CA ASN A 93 4.34 1.77 -6.82
C ASN A 93 5.86 1.92 -6.91
N SER A 94 6.60 0.82 -6.94
CA SER A 94 8.06 0.85 -7.14
C SER A 94 8.46 1.55 -8.44
N GLU A 95 7.80 1.21 -9.56
CA GLU A 95 8.06 1.82 -10.87
C GLU A 95 7.69 3.31 -10.89
N MET A 96 6.60 3.69 -10.22
CA MET A 96 6.23 5.09 -10.03
C MET A 96 7.32 5.86 -9.28
N TYR A 97 7.76 5.37 -8.12
CA TYR A 97 8.79 6.05 -7.33
C TYR A 97 10.12 6.16 -8.06
N ASP A 98 10.52 5.17 -8.86
CA ASP A 98 11.71 5.26 -9.71
C ASP A 98 11.62 6.46 -10.67
N ARG A 99 10.46 6.65 -11.31
CA ARG A 99 10.19 7.80 -12.18
C ARG A 99 10.17 9.12 -11.41
N LEU A 100 9.50 9.18 -10.26
CA LEU A 100 9.40 10.39 -9.44
C LEU A 100 10.77 10.85 -8.91
N ILE A 101 11.59 9.91 -8.45
CA ILE A 101 12.96 10.16 -7.99
C ILE A 101 13.83 10.68 -9.14
N GLY A 102 13.61 10.20 -10.37
CA GLY A 102 14.32 10.68 -11.56
C GLY A 102 13.91 12.09 -12.02
N ALA A 103 12.77 12.60 -11.56
CA ALA A 103 12.19 13.87 -12.00
C ALA A 103 12.64 15.10 -11.19
N THR A 104 13.38 14.91 -10.09
CA THR A 104 13.89 16.00 -9.25
C THR A 104 15.33 15.76 -8.78
N GLN A 105 16.06 16.84 -8.54
CA GLN A 105 17.39 16.80 -7.91
C GLN A 105 17.36 17.36 -6.48
N ARG A 106 16.17 17.68 -5.96
CA ARG A 106 16.04 18.41 -4.70
C ARG A 106 16.25 17.49 -3.50
N PRO A 107 17.21 17.78 -2.60
CA PRO A 107 17.62 16.80 -1.58
C PRO A 107 16.53 16.39 -0.59
N ASP A 108 15.66 17.31 -0.17
CA ASP A 108 14.60 17.06 0.80
C ASP A 108 13.45 16.23 0.21
N ILE A 109 13.00 16.56 -1.01
CA ILE A 109 12.02 15.77 -1.76
C ILE A 109 12.60 14.36 -2.02
N LEU A 110 13.84 14.27 -2.51
CA LEU A 110 14.50 13.00 -2.76
C LEU A 110 14.63 12.13 -1.51
N ALA A 111 14.89 12.73 -0.34
CA ALA A 111 14.99 12.00 0.91
C ALA A 111 13.64 11.35 1.29
N VAL A 112 12.54 12.09 1.17
CA VAL A 112 11.20 11.56 1.44
C VAL A 112 10.82 10.47 0.44
N LEU A 113 10.92 10.73 -0.86
CA LEU A 113 10.55 9.76 -1.90
C LEU A 113 11.32 8.44 -1.78
N ARG A 114 12.64 8.50 -1.52
CA ARG A 114 13.45 7.28 -1.32
C ARG A 114 13.06 6.51 -0.07
N ASN A 115 12.67 7.20 1.00
CA ASN A 115 12.22 6.54 2.22
C ASN A 115 10.88 5.82 2.00
N LEU A 116 9.94 6.46 1.30
CA LEU A 116 8.64 5.85 0.94
C LEU A 116 8.84 4.64 0.02
N GLN A 117 9.66 4.78 -1.02
CA GLN A 117 10.02 3.67 -1.92
C GLN A 117 10.65 2.50 -1.15
N ALA A 118 11.61 2.78 -0.26
CA ALA A 118 12.26 1.73 0.52
C ALA A 118 11.28 1.00 1.46
N ALA A 119 10.32 1.72 2.06
CA ALA A 119 9.27 1.11 2.87
C ALA A 119 8.39 0.17 2.04
N SER A 120 7.94 0.63 0.86
CA SER A 120 7.17 -0.18 -0.09
C SER A 120 7.93 -1.46 -0.50
N GLN A 121 9.14 -1.32 -1.04
CA GLN A 121 9.91 -2.44 -1.58
C GLN A 121 10.40 -3.43 -0.51
N GLN A 122 10.86 -2.93 0.64
CA GLN A 122 11.54 -3.77 1.64
C GLN A 122 10.59 -4.29 2.72
N ARG A 123 9.41 -3.67 2.88
CA ARG A 123 8.47 -4.01 3.95
C ARG A 123 7.10 -4.41 3.41
N HIS A 124 6.48 -3.57 2.60
CA HIS A 124 5.09 -3.80 2.15
C HIS A 124 5.02 -4.96 1.15
N LEU A 125 5.83 -4.91 0.09
CA LEU A 125 5.86 -5.96 -0.94
C LEU A 125 6.12 -7.35 -0.35
N PRO A 126 7.15 -7.58 0.48
CA PRO A 126 7.35 -8.88 1.12
C PRO A 126 6.18 -9.29 2.02
N ALA A 127 5.51 -8.34 2.68
CA ALA A 127 4.37 -8.63 3.54
C ALA A 127 3.15 -9.09 2.73
N PHE A 128 2.82 -8.41 1.63
CA PHE A 128 1.76 -8.85 0.72
C PHE A 128 2.09 -10.18 0.04
N GLN A 129 3.33 -10.40 -0.38
CA GLN A 129 3.76 -11.68 -0.95
C GLN A 129 3.59 -12.83 0.04
N ARG A 130 3.92 -12.63 1.33
CA ARG A 130 3.67 -13.63 2.38
C ARG A 130 2.16 -13.86 2.56
N CYS A 131 1.38 -12.80 2.60
CA CYS A 131 -0.08 -12.91 2.73
C CYS A 131 -0.69 -13.76 1.60
N ALA A 132 -0.39 -13.44 0.34
CA ALA A 132 -0.91 -14.17 -0.82
C ALA A 132 -0.50 -15.66 -0.78
N LYS A 133 0.77 -15.95 -0.42
CA LYS A 133 1.27 -17.33 -0.30
C LYS A 133 0.60 -18.13 0.82
N SER A 134 0.25 -17.48 1.94
CA SER A 134 -0.42 -18.15 3.06
C SER A 134 -1.78 -18.71 2.66
N PHE A 135 -2.54 -17.99 1.83
CA PHE A 135 -3.82 -18.48 1.30
C PHE A 135 -3.63 -19.60 0.26
N ALA A 136 -2.63 -19.50 -0.61
CA ALA A 136 -2.32 -20.55 -1.58
C ALA A 136 -1.95 -21.88 -0.90
N SER A 137 -1.22 -21.83 0.22
CA SER A 137 -0.81 -23.03 0.99
C SER A 137 -1.99 -23.66 1.76
N ASN A 138 -2.94 -22.84 2.24
CA ASN A 138 -4.12 -23.32 2.97
C ASN A 138 -5.22 -23.88 2.05
N GLY A 139 -5.23 -23.52 0.76
CA GLY A 139 -6.13 -24.10 -0.25
C GLY A 139 -5.80 -25.55 -0.65
N GLY A 140 -4.65 -26.10 -0.22
CA GLY A 140 -4.16 -27.43 -0.61
C GLY A 140 -4.47 -28.60 0.34
N HIS A 141 -5.16 -28.38 1.47
CA HIS A 141 -5.35 -29.41 2.51
C HIS A 141 -6.82 -29.83 2.73
N GLY A 142 -7.61 -29.88 1.66
CA GLY A 142 -8.96 -30.44 1.64
C GLY A 142 -9.02 -31.93 1.27
N ALA A 143 -8.16 -32.79 1.82
CA ALA A 143 -8.29 -34.25 1.67
C ALA A 143 -7.60 -35.04 2.79
N ARG A 144 -8.31 -35.29 3.90
CA ARG A 144 -8.19 -36.40 4.88
C ARG A 144 -9.10 -36.05 6.07
N ARG A 145 -10.07 -36.82 6.54
CA ARG A 145 -10.50 -38.21 6.31
C ARG A 145 -11.94 -38.32 6.82
N HIS A 146 -12.87 -38.77 5.97
CA HIS A 146 -14.10 -39.41 6.42
C HIS A 146 -13.98 -40.91 6.11
N ARG A 147 -13.70 -41.71 7.14
CA ARG A 147 -13.93 -43.17 7.20
C ARG A 147 -13.72 -43.52 8.67
N GLY A 148 -14.65 -44.04 9.44
CA GLY A 148 -15.84 -44.82 9.19
C GLY A 148 -15.97 -45.67 10.45
N GLY A 149 -17.13 -45.66 11.10
CA GLY A 149 -17.26 -46.11 12.48
C GLY A 149 -17.30 -47.62 12.71
N ARG A 150 -17.54 -47.92 13.99
CA ARG A 150 -18.13 -49.12 14.60
C ARG A 150 -17.22 -50.32 14.87
N GLY A 151 -17.29 -50.78 16.12
CA GLY A 151 -17.00 -52.16 16.50
C GLY A 151 -16.62 -52.33 17.97
N ARG A 152 -17.57 -52.15 18.88
CA ARG A 152 -17.61 -52.85 20.18
C ARG A 152 -18.15 -54.29 19.95
N PRO A 153 -18.00 -55.27 20.85
CA PRO A 153 -17.91 -55.19 22.32
C PRO A 153 -16.52 -55.37 22.91
#